data_AF-A0A6L3YDQ9-F1
#
_entry.id   AF-A0A6L3YDQ9-F1
#
_cell.length_a   1.000
_cell.length_b   1.000
_cell.length_c   1.000
_cell.angle_alpha   90.00
_cell.angle_beta   90.00
_cell.angle_gamma   90.00
#
_symmetry.space_group_name_H-M   'P 1'
#
loop_
_entity.id
_entity.type
_entity.pdbx_description
1 polymer ?
#
loop_
_entity_poly.entity_id
_entity_poly.type
_entity_poly.pdbx_seq_one_letter_code
_entity_poly.pdbx_strand_id
1 'polypeptide(L)'
;MKANVYSRPAKPLWVSVKQRDDFEKLAKAEPIEIVAVDKATECHVTPDNVADRMVSYLGPTGDYLTLEPSAGTGQLTKALLRSGHSQFELTQIERHIKLAAGLHKFGPVINRCFLEYASEAVGKVEFPRIIMNPPFREVRPHVKAALSLMGQNGHTEPATLVALVPITFEHPDAETLEVLPSDTFAAAKVNTKIIRIVKG
;
A
#
# COMPACT_ATOMS: atom_id res chain seq x y z
N MET A 1 63.67 10.79 34.61
CA MET A 1 62.21 10.62 34.45
C MET A 1 61.53 11.90 34.94
N LYS A 2 60.80 12.62 34.08
CA LYS A 2 60.09 13.85 34.47
C LYS A 2 58.58 13.59 34.45
N ALA A 3 58.01 13.44 35.64
CA ALA A 3 56.58 13.29 35.87
C ALA A 3 55.92 14.68 35.85
N ASN A 4 55.54 15.19 34.68
CA ASN A 4 54.68 16.39 34.65
C ASN A 4 53.83 16.58 33.37
N VAL A 5 53.40 15.50 32.72
CA VAL A 5 52.61 15.60 31.47
C VAL A 5 51.09 15.50 31.70
N TYR A 6 50.65 15.19 32.92
CA TYR A 6 49.22 15.07 33.23
C TYR A 6 48.84 15.84 34.50
N SER A 7 48.79 17.17 34.41
CA SER A 7 48.02 17.96 35.36
C SER A 7 46.63 18.21 34.78
N ARG A 8 45.61 17.55 35.34
CA ARG A 8 44.20 17.82 35.02
C ARG A 8 43.93 19.30 35.32
N PRO A 9 43.45 20.12 34.37
CA PRO A 9 43.03 21.49 34.66
C PRO A 9 41.97 21.46 35.77
N ALA A 10 41.96 22.45 36.65
CA ALA A 10 41.02 22.57 37.77
C ALA A 10 39.57 22.66 37.25
N LYS A 11 39.00 21.49 36.93
CA LYS A 11 37.65 21.35 36.41
C LYS A 11 36.75 21.02 37.60
N PRO A 12 35.72 21.83 37.87
CA PRO A 12 34.86 21.60 39.03
C PRO A 12 34.27 20.19 38.97
N LEU A 13 34.30 19.48 40.10
CA LEU A 13 33.83 18.09 40.21
C LEU A 13 32.31 17.96 40.04
N TRP A 14 31.59 19.07 40.21
CA TRP A 14 30.14 19.12 40.19
C TRP A 14 29.68 20.36 39.44
N VAL A 15 28.73 20.17 38.54
CA VAL A 15 28.02 21.24 37.83
C VAL A 15 26.56 21.14 38.23
N SER A 16 25.96 22.26 38.64
CA SER A 16 24.51 22.31 38.87
C SER A 16 23.79 22.08 37.55
N VAL A 17 23.03 20.99 37.45
CA VAL A 17 22.17 20.73 36.29
C VAL A 17 21.08 21.81 36.29
N LYS A 18 21.12 22.72 35.32
CA LYS A 18 19.96 23.56 35.03
C LYS A 18 18.92 22.66 34.39
N GLN A 19 17.85 22.37 35.14
CA GLN A 19 16.68 21.71 34.60
C GLN A 19 16.13 22.63 33.48
N ARG A 20 16.07 22.10 32.26
CA ARG A 20 15.46 22.82 31.14
C ARG A 20 13.96 22.70 31.31
N ASP A 21 13.30 23.78 31.72
CA ASP A 21 11.84 23.84 31.81
C ASP A 21 11.17 24.01 30.42
N ASP A 22 11.95 24.25 29.38
CA ASP A 22 11.47 24.33 28.00
C ASP A 22 11.54 22.95 27.31
N PHE A 23 10.72 22.02 27.77
CA PHE A 23 10.10 21.11 26.82
C PHE A 23 8.82 21.79 26.38
N GLU A 24 8.88 22.57 25.29
CA GLU A 24 7.65 22.88 24.56
C GLU A 24 6.93 21.55 24.35
N LYS A 25 5.66 21.48 24.80
CA LYS A 25 4.81 20.32 24.53
C LYS A 25 4.90 20.09 23.03
N LEU A 26 5.50 18.97 22.62
CA LEU A 26 5.42 18.49 21.25
C LEU A 26 3.96 18.65 20.83
N ALA A 27 3.71 19.55 19.88
CA ALA A 27 2.38 19.75 19.36
C ALA A 27 1.87 18.36 19.00
N LYS A 28 0.73 17.95 19.59
CA LYS A 28 0.06 16.73 19.17
C LYS A 28 -0.02 16.82 17.66
N ALA A 29 0.63 15.86 16.98
CA ALA A 29 0.57 15.79 15.53
C ALA A 29 -0.91 15.96 15.17
N GLU A 30 -1.20 16.96 14.34
CA GLU A 30 -2.56 17.16 13.88
C GLU A 30 -3.05 15.81 13.36
N PRO A 31 -4.27 15.39 13.74
CA PRO A 31 -4.83 14.17 13.19
C PRO A 31 -4.70 14.32 11.68
N ILE A 32 -3.95 13.40 11.07
CA ILE A 32 -3.79 13.35 9.62
C ILE A 32 -5.21 13.41 9.10
N GLU A 33 -5.59 14.52 8.47
CA GLU A 33 -6.84 14.59 7.74
C GLU A 33 -6.78 13.37 6.83
N ILE A 34 -7.62 12.39 7.10
CA ILE A 34 -7.90 11.31 6.16
C ILE A 34 -8.19 12.09 4.90
N VAL A 35 -7.29 12.02 3.91
CA VAL A 35 -7.41 12.75 2.65
C VAL A 35 -8.71 12.26 2.05
N ALA A 36 -9.77 12.96 2.40
CA ALA A 36 -11.12 12.63 2.07
C ALA A 36 -11.22 13.07 0.64
N VAL A 37 -10.91 12.13 -0.25
CA VAL A 37 -11.27 12.12 -1.66
C VAL A 37 -11.00 13.48 -2.31
N ASP A 38 -9.76 13.71 -2.74
CA ASP A 38 -9.56 14.75 -3.73
C ASP A 38 -10.43 14.35 -4.93
N LYS A 39 -11.35 15.23 -5.31
CA LYS A 39 -12.28 15.08 -6.43
C LYS A 39 -11.52 14.82 -7.75
N ALA A 40 -10.22 15.15 -7.80
CA ALA A 40 -9.30 14.84 -8.89
C ALA A 40 -8.70 13.42 -8.83
N THR A 41 -8.76 12.72 -7.70
CA THR A 41 -8.10 11.42 -7.49
C THR A 41 -9.02 10.21 -7.57
N GLU A 42 -10.35 10.37 -7.47
CA GLU A 42 -11.35 9.26 -7.48
C GLU A 42 -10.95 8.04 -6.61
N CYS A 43 -10.14 8.27 -5.58
CA CYS A 43 -9.60 7.21 -4.74
C CYS A 43 -10.63 6.93 -3.64
N HIS A 44 -11.49 5.94 -3.88
CA HIS A 44 -12.38 5.43 -2.86
C HIS A 44 -11.57 4.57 -1.89
N VAL A 45 -11.42 5.02 -0.65
CA VAL A 45 -10.70 4.25 0.38
C VAL A 45 -11.45 2.95 0.65
N THR A 46 -10.78 1.80 0.46
CA THR A 46 -11.37 0.49 0.74
C THR A 46 -11.62 0.33 2.24
N PRO A 47 -12.87 0.07 2.68
CA PRO A 47 -13.17 -0.22 4.08
C PRO A 47 -12.40 -1.45 4.57
N ASP A 48 -11.98 -1.46 5.84
CA ASP A 48 -11.14 -2.54 6.39
C ASP A 48 -11.77 -3.93 6.19
N ASN A 49 -13.07 -4.07 6.48
CA ASN A 49 -13.77 -5.35 6.33
C ASN A 49 -13.84 -5.83 4.87
N VAL A 50 -13.83 -4.92 3.89
CA VAL A 50 -13.79 -5.24 2.46
C VAL A 50 -12.37 -5.60 2.05
N ALA A 51 -11.37 -4.85 2.52
CA ALA A 51 -9.96 -5.12 2.28
C ALA A 51 -9.56 -6.51 2.79
N ASP A 52 -10.00 -6.89 4.00
CA ASP A 52 -9.73 -8.20 4.58
C ASP A 52 -10.34 -9.33 3.73
N ARG A 53 -11.57 -9.14 3.21
CA ARG A 53 -12.19 -10.11 2.28
C ARG A 53 -11.42 -10.20 0.96
N MET A 54 -11.04 -9.07 0.36
CA MET A 54 -10.23 -9.06 -0.86
C MET A 54 -8.91 -9.82 -0.67
N VAL A 55 -8.23 -9.64 0.46
CA VAL A 55 -7.02 -10.39 0.78
C VAL A 55 -7.30 -11.88 0.93
N SER A 56 -8.39 -12.27 1.60
CA SER A 56 -8.78 -13.70 1.70
C SER A 56 -9.00 -14.37 0.34
N TYR A 57 -9.44 -13.60 -0.66
CA TYR A 57 -9.67 -14.09 -2.02
C TYR A 57 -8.41 -14.24 -2.86
N LEU A 58 -7.26 -13.68 -2.44
CA LEU A 58 -5.96 -13.89 -3.10
C LEU A 58 -5.43 -15.32 -2.96
N GLY A 59 -5.93 -16.08 -1.99
CA GLY A 59 -5.44 -17.42 -1.66
C GLY A 59 -4.54 -17.44 -0.41
N PRO A 60 -3.79 -18.54 -0.20
CA PRO A 60 -3.07 -18.80 1.06
C PRO A 60 -1.91 -17.83 1.27
N THR A 61 -1.63 -17.37 2.49
CA THR A 61 -0.42 -16.56 2.76
C THR A 61 0.86 -17.35 2.43
N GLY A 62 1.86 -16.68 1.86
CA GLY A 62 3.17 -17.26 1.54
C GLY A 62 4.12 -16.23 0.93
N ASP A 63 5.28 -16.69 0.47
CA ASP A 63 6.34 -15.85 -0.10
C ASP A 63 6.05 -15.46 -1.57
N TYR A 64 4.91 -14.80 -1.78
CA TYR A 64 4.45 -14.38 -3.10
C TYR A 64 4.63 -12.88 -3.27
N LEU A 65 5.42 -12.48 -4.27
CA LEU A 65 5.55 -11.08 -4.65
C LEU A 65 4.18 -10.50 -5.01
N THR A 66 3.70 -9.58 -4.18
CA THR A 66 2.36 -9.01 -4.24
C THR A 66 2.41 -7.55 -4.68
N LEU A 67 1.63 -7.20 -5.69
CA LEU A 67 1.51 -5.83 -6.20
C LEU A 67 0.24 -5.16 -5.68
N GLU A 68 0.37 -3.94 -5.17
CA GLU A 68 -0.72 -2.98 -4.97
C GLU A 68 -0.52 -1.76 -5.90
N PRO A 69 -1.17 -1.74 -7.09
CA PRO A 69 -0.93 -0.75 -8.15
C PRO A 69 -1.34 0.70 -7.84
N SER A 70 -2.23 0.91 -6.87
CA SER A 70 -2.81 2.22 -6.57
C SER A 70 -3.06 2.30 -5.07
N ALA A 71 -1.96 2.33 -4.32
CA ALA A 71 -1.97 2.03 -2.89
C ALA A 71 -2.70 3.09 -2.04
N GLY A 72 -2.78 4.34 -2.49
CA GLY A 72 -3.48 5.41 -1.78
C GLY A 72 -2.96 5.58 -0.36
N THR A 73 -3.83 5.44 0.63
CA THR A 73 -3.48 5.48 2.07
C THR A 73 -2.99 4.13 2.64
N GLY A 74 -2.88 3.11 1.79
CA GLY A 74 -2.36 1.78 2.09
C GLY A 74 -3.37 0.86 2.75
N GLN A 75 -4.66 0.98 2.43
CA GLN A 75 -5.68 0.14 3.07
C GLN A 75 -5.55 -1.34 2.73
N LEU A 76 -5.32 -1.70 1.46
CA LEU A 76 -5.12 -3.10 1.09
C LEU A 76 -3.77 -3.60 1.61
N THR A 77 -2.74 -2.75 1.59
CA THR A 77 -1.44 -3.03 2.22
C THR A 77 -1.60 -3.37 3.70
N LYS A 78 -2.34 -2.58 4.47
CA LYS A 78 -2.60 -2.89 5.89
C LYS A 78 -3.31 -4.23 6.04
N ALA A 79 -4.28 -4.54 5.18
CA ALA A 79 -4.97 -5.83 5.21
C ALA A 79 -4.03 -7.01 4.90
N LEU A 80 -3.15 -6.86 3.91
CA LEU A 80 -2.10 -7.86 3.58
C LEU A 80 -1.17 -8.11 4.77
N LEU A 81 -0.68 -7.05 5.42
CA LEU A 81 0.20 -7.18 6.58
C LEU A 81 -0.53 -7.81 7.77
N ARG A 82 -1.80 -7.47 8.01
CA ARG A 82 -2.63 -8.08 9.06
C ARG A 82 -2.88 -9.58 8.81
N SER A 83 -2.99 -10.01 7.55
CA SER A 83 -3.17 -11.43 7.19
C SER A 83 -1.85 -12.23 7.16
N GLY A 84 -0.73 -11.59 7.47
CA GLY A 84 0.58 -12.23 7.60
C GLY A 84 1.42 -12.22 6.32
N HIS A 85 1.04 -11.48 5.27
CA HIS A 85 1.93 -11.29 4.13
C HIS A 85 3.18 -10.50 4.54
N SER A 86 4.31 -10.86 3.94
CA SER A 86 5.58 -10.19 4.20
C SER A 86 5.63 -8.79 3.56
N GLN A 87 6.07 -7.79 4.33
CA GLN A 87 6.38 -6.45 3.81
C GLN A 87 7.50 -6.45 2.76
N PHE A 88 8.33 -7.50 2.73
CA PHE A 88 9.44 -7.66 1.78
C PHE A 88 8.99 -8.27 0.45
N GLU A 89 7.82 -8.91 0.43
CA GLU A 89 7.18 -9.47 -0.76
C GLU A 89 6.04 -8.55 -1.25
N LEU A 90 6.14 -7.25 -0.94
CA LEU A 90 5.13 -6.26 -1.29
C LEU A 90 5.74 -5.17 -2.18
N THR A 91 5.08 -4.87 -3.28
CA THR A 91 5.37 -3.72 -4.13
C THR A 91 4.14 -2.81 -4.16
N GLN A 92 4.29 -1.58 -3.68
CA GLN A 92 3.24 -0.57 -3.72
C GLN A 92 3.57 0.48 -4.79
N ILE A 93 2.57 0.88 -5.57
CA ILE A 93 2.71 1.98 -6.52
C ILE A 93 1.70 3.06 -6.15
N GLU A 94 2.20 4.29 -6.04
CA GLU A 94 1.36 5.44 -5.69
C GLU A 94 1.90 6.69 -6.40
N ARG A 95 1.04 7.37 -7.17
CA ARG A 95 1.43 8.56 -7.94
C ARG A 95 1.62 9.80 -7.06
N HIS A 96 0.79 9.95 -6.02
CA HIS A 96 0.77 11.15 -5.19
C HIS A 96 1.89 11.12 -4.14
N ILE A 97 2.82 12.07 -4.24
CA ILE A 97 4.04 12.14 -3.42
C ILE A 97 3.75 12.03 -1.92
N LYS A 98 2.73 12.75 -1.40
CA LYS A 98 2.42 12.69 0.05
C LYS A 98 1.86 11.34 0.49
N LEU A 99 1.10 10.66 -0.38
CA LEU A 99 0.54 9.35 -0.07
C LEU A 99 1.65 8.31 -0.12
N ALA A 100 2.47 8.32 -1.18
CA ALA A 100 3.65 7.48 -1.32
C ALA A 100 4.61 7.62 -0.12
N ALA A 101 4.86 8.84 0.35
CA ALA A 101 5.70 9.09 1.52
C ALA A 101 5.17 8.37 2.78
N GLY A 102 3.85 8.31 2.95
CA GLY A 102 3.19 7.63 4.08
C GLY A 102 3.23 6.09 4.00
N LEU A 103 3.51 5.53 2.83
CA LEU A 103 3.51 4.07 2.57
C LEU A 103 4.86 3.40 2.85
N HIS A 104 5.97 4.16 2.91
CA HIS A 104 7.31 3.59 3.14
C HIS A 104 7.44 2.80 4.44
N LYS A 105 6.58 3.07 5.42
CA LYS A 105 6.51 2.32 6.69
C LYS A 105 5.95 0.90 6.55
N PHE A 106 5.36 0.56 5.41
CA PHE A 106 4.74 -0.73 5.14
C PHE A 106 5.53 -1.62 4.18
N GLY A 107 6.52 -1.07 3.48
CA GLY A 107 7.31 -1.80 2.49
C GLY A 107 7.83 -0.89 1.36
N PRO A 108 8.42 -1.48 0.31
CA PRO A 108 8.83 -0.76 -0.90
C PRO A 108 7.68 0.00 -1.56
N VAL A 109 7.95 1.25 -1.96
CA VAL A 109 6.99 2.13 -2.64
C VAL A 109 7.67 2.73 -3.86
N ILE A 110 6.99 2.61 -5.00
CA ILE A 110 7.39 3.26 -6.25
C ILE A 110 6.47 4.47 -6.45
N ASN A 111 7.02 5.67 -6.28
CA ASN A 111 6.25 6.89 -6.47
C ASN A 111 6.14 7.27 -7.96
N ARG A 112 5.22 6.62 -8.69
CA ARG A 112 4.99 6.81 -10.14
C ARG A 112 3.53 6.55 -10.53
N CYS A 113 3.17 6.93 -11.75
CA CYS A 113 1.93 6.46 -12.37
C CYS A 113 2.01 4.95 -12.64
N PHE A 114 0.96 4.20 -12.27
CA PHE A 114 0.95 2.75 -12.47
C PHE A 114 0.98 2.35 -13.94
N LEU A 115 0.23 3.02 -14.81
CA LEU A 115 0.20 2.68 -16.23
C LEU A 115 1.57 2.88 -16.90
N GLU A 116 2.30 3.93 -16.50
CA GLU A 116 3.67 4.18 -16.95
C GLU A 116 4.60 3.07 -16.46
N TYR A 117 4.58 2.79 -15.15
CA TYR A 117 5.36 1.71 -14.55
C TYR A 117 5.10 0.37 -15.24
N ALA A 118 3.82 0.01 -15.43
CA ALA A 118 3.45 -1.27 -16.01
C ALA A 118 4.01 -1.40 -17.43
N SER A 119 3.89 -0.35 -18.27
CA SER A 119 4.42 -0.38 -19.63
C SER A 119 5.94 -0.56 -19.71
N GLU A 120 6.68 -0.04 -18.74
CA GLU A 120 8.14 -0.25 -18.63
C GLU A 120 8.50 -1.61 -18.05
N ALA A 121 7.65 -2.17 -17.18
CA ALA A 121 7.91 -3.36 -16.39
C ALA A 121 7.47 -4.67 -17.07
N VAL A 122 6.55 -4.61 -18.05
CA VAL A 122 6.10 -5.80 -18.81
C VAL A 122 7.31 -6.58 -19.35
N GLY A 123 7.31 -7.89 -19.10
CA GLY A 123 8.37 -8.81 -19.54
C GLY A 123 9.67 -8.76 -18.72
N LYS A 124 9.74 -7.89 -17.69
CA LYS A 124 10.89 -7.79 -16.77
C LYS A 124 10.58 -8.29 -15.37
N VAL A 125 9.32 -8.21 -14.96
CA VAL A 125 8.83 -8.64 -13.66
C VAL A 125 7.48 -9.32 -13.82
N GLU A 126 7.22 -10.30 -12.98
CA GLU A 126 5.94 -10.97 -12.86
C GLU A 126 5.47 -10.95 -11.41
N PHE A 127 4.19 -10.68 -11.21
CA PHE A 127 3.55 -10.69 -9.91
C PHE A 127 2.60 -11.88 -9.82
N PRO A 128 2.88 -12.88 -8.96
CA PRO A 128 1.94 -13.97 -8.68
C PRO A 128 0.68 -13.47 -7.98
N ARG A 129 0.74 -12.30 -7.33
CA ARG A 129 -0.43 -11.70 -6.67
C ARG A 129 -0.56 -10.23 -7.03
N ILE A 130 -1.78 -9.85 -7.40
CA ILE A 130 -2.13 -8.44 -7.58
C ILE A 130 -3.43 -8.17 -6.83
N ILE A 131 -3.44 -7.15 -5.98
CA ILE A 131 -4.64 -6.68 -5.30
C ILE A 131 -4.83 -5.21 -5.58
N MET A 132 -6.05 -4.81 -5.97
CA MET A 132 -6.27 -3.44 -6.42
C MET A 132 -7.67 -2.90 -6.18
N ASN A 133 -7.73 -1.62 -5.84
CA ASN A 133 -8.92 -0.79 -5.95
C ASN A 133 -8.57 0.37 -6.90
N PRO A 134 -8.66 0.15 -8.24
CA PRO A 134 -8.25 1.14 -9.22
C PRO A 134 -9.17 2.36 -9.25
N PRO A 135 -8.70 3.50 -9.79
CA PRO A 135 -9.60 4.61 -10.14
C PRO A 135 -10.69 4.13 -11.11
N PHE A 136 -11.95 4.38 -10.78
CA PHE A 136 -13.08 3.76 -11.50
C PHE A 136 -13.24 4.23 -12.95
N ARG A 137 -12.92 5.50 -13.26
CA ARG A 137 -12.93 5.98 -14.66
C ARG A 137 -11.89 5.26 -15.53
N GLU A 138 -10.78 4.87 -14.94
CA GLU A 138 -9.66 4.23 -15.62
C GLU A 138 -9.52 2.75 -15.26
N VAL A 139 -10.61 2.12 -14.78
CA VAL A 139 -10.60 0.71 -14.34
C VAL A 139 -10.12 -0.23 -15.44
N ARG A 140 -10.57 -0.04 -16.69
CA ARG A 140 -10.21 -0.90 -17.83
C ARG A 140 -8.71 -0.88 -18.14
N PRO A 141 -8.05 0.27 -18.35
CA PRO A 141 -6.61 0.30 -18.58
C PRO A 141 -5.82 -0.19 -17.36
N HIS A 142 -6.27 0.09 -16.12
CA HIS A 142 -5.58 -0.41 -14.92
C HIS A 142 -5.65 -1.93 -14.81
N VAL A 143 -6.83 -2.53 -14.97
CA VAL A 143 -6.95 -4.00 -14.95
C VAL A 143 -6.13 -4.62 -16.08
N LYS A 144 -6.18 -4.06 -17.31
CA LYS A 144 -5.35 -4.55 -18.43
C LYS A 144 -3.86 -4.49 -18.12
N ALA A 145 -3.38 -3.39 -17.54
CA ALA A 145 -1.98 -3.23 -17.14
C ALA A 145 -1.59 -4.23 -16.05
N ALA A 146 -2.44 -4.43 -15.04
CA ALA A 146 -2.22 -5.44 -14.00
C ALA A 146 -2.12 -6.85 -14.59
N LEU A 147 -3.04 -7.24 -15.49
CA LEU A 147 -3.00 -8.53 -16.18
C LEU A 147 -1.70 -8.74 -16.97
N SER A 148 -1.14 -7.68 -17.55
CA SER A 148 0.14 -7.75 -18.30
C SER A 148 1.36 -8.03 -17.42
N LEU A 149 1.24 -7.77 -16.11
CA LEU A 149 2.27 -8.02 -15.11
C LEU A 149 2.02 -9.33 -14.32
N MET A 150 0.90 -10.03 -14.57
CA MET A 150 0.61 -11.31 -13.91
C MET A 150 1.44 -12.45 -14.50
N GLY A 151 2.09 -13.19 -13.60
CA GLY A 151 2.79 -14.42 -13.92
C GLY A 151 3.14 -15.19 -12.64
N GLN A 152 3.45 -16.47 -12.78
CA GLN A 152 3.68 -17.34 -11.63
C GLN A 152 4.98 -17.02 -10.90
N ASN A 153 5.94 -16.33 -11.53
CA ASN A 153 7.23 -15.99 -10.92
C ASN A 153 7.92 -17.20 -10.23
N GLY A 154 7.81 -18.39 -10.83
CA GLY A 154 8.39 -19.63 -10.30
C GLY A 154 7.53 -20.39 -9.27
N HIS A 155 6.34 -19.91 -8.92
CA HIS A 155 5.41 -20.60 -8.04
C HIS A 155 4.58 -21.67 -8.78
N THR A 156 4.14 -22.70 -8.05
CA THR A 156 3.24 -23.74 -8.57
C THR A 156 1.78 -23.29 -8.62
N GLU A 157 1.40 -22.36 -7.75
CA GLU A 157 0.05 -21.82 -7.72
C GLU A 157 -0.18 -20.85 -8.89
N PRO A 158 -1.39 -20.84 -9.48
CA PRO A 158 -1.75 -19.86 -10.47
C PRO A 158 -1.61 -18.41 -9.95
N ALA A 159 -1.16 -17.52 -10.83
CA ALA A 159 -1.14 -16.10 -10.52
C ALA A 159 -2.57 -15.59 -10.36
N THR A 160 -2.81 -14.79 -9.31
CA THR A 160 -4.15 -14.35 -8.91
C THR A 160 -4.23 -12.84 -8.81
N LEU A 161 -5.23 -12.26 -9.47
CA LEU A 161 -5.61 -10.86 -9.33
C LEU A 161 -6.96 -10.76 -8.63
N VAL A 162 -7.03 -9.95 -7.57
CA VAL A 162 -8.29 -9.57 -6.91
C VAL A 162 -8.48 -8.06 -7.05
N ALA A 163 -9.63 -7.66 -7.60
CA ALA A 163 -9.91 -6.25 -7.83
C ALA A 163 -11.31 -5.84 -7.33
N LEU A 164 -11.39 -4.65 -6.75
CA LEU A 164 -12.66 -3.97 -6.49
C LEU A 164 -12.99 -3.06 -7.67
N VAL A 165 -14.11 -3.33 -8.34
CA VAL A 165 -14.45 -2.67 -9.60
C VAL A 165 -15.90 -2.17 -9.58
N PRO A 166 -16.28 -1.20 -10.45
CA PRO A 166 -17.68 -0.86 -10.67
C PRO A 166 -18.50 -2.10 -11.06
N ILE A 167 -19.77 -2.16 -10.64
CA ILE A 167 -20.64 -3.32 -10.91
C ILE A 167 -20.78 -3.64 -12.40
N THR A 168 -20.69 -2.61 -13.25
CA THR A 168 -20.77 -2.66 -14.71
C THR A 168 -19.46 -3.08 -15.40
N PHE A 169 -18.38 -3.27 -14.64
CA PHE A 169 -17.13 -3.78 -15.20
C PHE A 169 -17.30 -5.25 -15.60
N GLU A 170 -16.88 -5.59 -16.81
CA GLU A 170 -16.91 -6.95 -17.34
C GLU A 170 -15.58 -7.29 -17.97
N HIS A 171 -15.14 -8.52 -17.74
CA HIS A 171 -13.96 -9.13 -18.33
C HIS A 171 -14.24 -10.64 -18.50
N PRO A 172 -13.90 -11.25 -19.65
CA PRO A 172 -14.25 -12.65 -19.94
C PRO A 172 -13.70 -13.64 -18.90
N ASP A 173 -12.50 -13.39 -18.41
CA ASP A 173 -11.83 -14.27 -17.44
C ASP A 173 -12.12 -13.90 -15.96
N ALA A 174 -13.00 -12.94 -15.71
CA ALA A 174 -13.30 -12.48 -14.35
C ALA A 174 -14.44 -13.27 -13.72
N GLU A 175 -14.14 -13.93 -12.61
CA GLU A 175 -15.11 -14.45 -11.67
C GLU A 175 -15.59 -13.31 -10.76
N THR A 176 -16.91 -13.17 -10.59
CA THR A 176 -17.47 -12.26 -9.57
C THR A 176 -17.56 -13.00 -8.25
N LEU A 177 -16.83 -12.54 -7.24
CA LEU A 177 -16.77 -13.15 -5.91
C LEU A 177 -17.84 -12.58 -4.97
N GLU A 178 -18.07 -11.28 -5.03
CA GLU A 178 -18.99 -10.58 -4.14
C GLU A 178 -19.54 -9.32 -4.81
N VAL A 179 -20.84 -9.05 -4.67
CA VAL A 179 -21.45 -7.77 -5.03
C VAL A 179 -21.65 -6.97 -3.75
N LEU A 180 -21.10 -5.75 -3.71
CA LEU A 180 -21.08 -4.93 -2.51
C LEU A 180 -22.31 -4.00 -2.44
N PRO A 181 -22.89 -3.78 -1.26
CA PRO A 181 -23.94 -2.78 -1.05
C PRO A 181 -23.51 -1.38 -1.49
N SER A 182 -24.47 -0.58 -1.99
CA SER A 182 -24.20 0.77 -2.51
C SER A 182 -23.67 1.77 -1.48
N ASP A 183 -23.82 1.46 -0.20
CA ASP A 183 -23.41 2.23 0.97
C ASP A 183 -22.10 1.72 1.60
N THR A 184 -21.40 0.79 0.94
CA THR A 184 -20.11 0.26 1.38
C THR A 184 -19.06 1.36 1.57
N PHE A 185 -19.07 2.39 0.73
CA PHE A 185 -18.14 3.51 0.80
C PHE A 185 -18.81 4.70 1.49
N ALA A 186 -18.32 5.08 2.67
CA ALA A 186 -18.90 6.16 3.47
C ALA A 186 -18.99 7.51 2.72
N ALA A 187 -18.05 7.76 1.82
CA ALA A 187 -17.96 9.03 1.07
C ALA A 187 -18.71 9.02 -0.27
N ALA A 188 -19.22 7.88 -0.74
CA ALA A 188 -19.82 7.79 -2.08
C ALA A 188 -20.81 6.64 -2.22
N LYS A 189 -21.96 6.90 -2.88
CA LYS A 189 -22.90 5.86 -3.30
C LYS A 189 -22.43 5.25 -4.62
N VAL A 190 -21.69 4.16 -4.54
CA VAL A 190 -21.13 3.46 -5.70
C VAL A 190 -21.46 1.97 -5.62
N ASN A 191 -22.04 1.43 -6.70
CA ASN A 191 -22.29 -0.01 -6.82
C ASN A 191 -21.02 -0.67 -7.32
N THR A 192 -20.45 -1.54 -6.51
CA THR A 192 -19.15 -2.18 -6.77
C THR A 192 -19.25 -3.68 -6.56
N LYS A 193 -18.27 -4.40 -7.10
CA LYS A 193 -18.12 -5.83 -6.89
C LYS A 193 -16.64 -6.18 -6.75
N ILE A 194 -16.36 -7.28 -6.07
CA ILE A 194 -15.04 -7.89 -6.03
C ILE A 194 -14.98 -8.95 -7.12
N ILE A 195 -13.94 -8.89 -7.94
CA ILE A 195 -13.66 -9.90 -8.96
C ILE A 195 -12.34 -10.60 -8.68
N ARG A 196 -12.20 -11.79 -9.23
CA ARG A 196 -10.95 -12.52 -9.32
C ARG A 196 -10.66 -12.94 -10.75
N ILE A 197 -9.41 -12.81 -11.16
CA ILE A 197 -8.88 -13.36 -12.41
C ILE A 197 -7.68 -14.24 -12.06
N VAL A 198 -7.63 -15.43 -12.64
CA VAL A 198 -6.58 -16.42 -12.38
C VAL A 198 -5.87 -16.75 -13.69
N LYS A 199 -4.53 -16.81 -13.66
CA LYS A 199 -3.69 -17.16 -14.81
C LYS A 199 -2.75 -18.30 -14.43
N GLY A 200 -2.83 -19.40 -15.19
CA GLY A 200 -1.99 -20.59 -15.06
C GLY A 200 -0.86 -20.64 -16.06
#